data_AF-A0A225W6H1-F1
#
_entry.id   AF-A0A225W6H1-F1
#
_cell.length_a   1.000
_cell.length_b   1.000
_cell.length_c   1.000
_cell.angle_alpha   90.00
_cell.angle_beta   90.00
_cell.angle_gamma   90.00
#
_symmetry.space_group_name_H-M   'P 1'
#
loop_
_entity.id
_entity.type
_entity.pdbx_description
1 polymer ?
#
loop_
_entity_poly.entity_id
_entity_poly.type
_entity_poly.pdbx_seq_one_letter_code
_entity_poly.pdbx_strand_id
1 'polypeptide(L)'
;MPSDEEITQHWLVSKIFLSYLIAITGSFCTIQLMEKWRSAIDTRDKLILMLLSSFALGGCGIWCMHFTGMNALELTREDGSVLTVDFEAGLTILSFICAVSGVFVGLKIASADPFFLELEQEKRKTILVQDLKSTAMSDVVNKQKVAKRIKIIALFSRLPRIAGGGLFAALGVLVMHYLGMMAQRTQADMTLTAGIVVASVLIAFFTATAAFWILFRALTFFQDSELLRLGSAFIMGIAVCGTHYSGMGAASYTFVEDGMGSGGVRFKGSQAAILASHGSLLFCYWVMTWSVASSVRNIASMTSNLSKVSKRDPGAGGPRKIVVGQAKTAANNVRTNENVSKSGVIVGPAAATNHQDSVVEFDRKSSTESVFNEV
;
A
#
# COMPACT_ATOMS: atom_id res chain seq x y z
N MET A 1 28.20 39.36 31.18
CA MET A 1 27.96 38.43 30.06
C MET A 1 27.00 37.39 30.59
N PRO A 2 25.94 37.00 29.87
CA PRO A 2 25.27 35.75 30.19
C PRO A 2 26.32 34.64 30.07
N SER A 3 26.36 33.73 31.03
CA SER A 3 27.13 32.50 30.90
C SER A 3 26.59 31.72 29.70
N ASP A 4 27.48 31.29 28.81
CA ASP A 4 27.15 30.35 27.74
C ASP A 4 26.84 28.98 28.37
N GLU A 5 25.61 28.84 28.88
CA GLU A 5 25.20 27.69 29.69
C GLU A 5 24.97 26.47 28.79
N GLU A 6 25.88 25.50 28.86
CA GLU A 6 25.93 24.40 27.91
C GLU A 6 24.79 23.39 28.15
N ILE A 7 23.99 23.13 27.11
CA ILE A 7 22.97 22.08 27.13
C ILE A 7 23.63 20.75 26.74
N THR A 8 23.63 19.79 27.66
CA THR A 8 24.12 18.43 27.37
C THR A 8 23.00 17.57 26.77
N GLN A 9 23.36 16.79 25.73
CA GLN A 9 22.44 15.91 25.03
C GLN A 9 22.53 14.48 25.56
N HIS A 10 21.46 13.98 26.18
CA HIS A 10 21.39 12.62 26.71
C HIS A 10 20.44 11.75 25.88
N TRP A 11 20.92 10.61 25.40
CA TRP A 11 20.18 9.71 24.53
C TRP A 11 19.66 8.48 25.28
N LEU A 12 18.33 8.37 25.41
CA LEU A 12 17.68 7.23 26.05
C LEU A 12 17.56 6.03 25.10
N VAL A 13 18.49 5.09 25.24
CA VAL A 13 18.58 3.85 24.45
C VAL A 13 17.25 3.07 24.41
N SER A 14 16.48 3.07 25.50
CA SER A 14 15.16 2.43 25.58
C SER A 14 14.12 3.05 24.63
N LYS A 15 14.07 4.39 24.56
CA LYS A 15 13.18 5.13 23.64
C LYS A 15 13.67 5.02 22.19
N ILE A 16 14.99 4.97 21.96
CA ILE A 16 15.58 4.66 20.64
C ILE A 16 15.09 3.29 20.17
N PHE A 17 15.29 2.24 20.97
CA PHE A 17 14.86 0.88 20.63
C PHE A 17 13.36 0.78 20.37
N LEU A 18 12.53 1.47 21.16
CA LEU A 18 11.09 1.56 20.93
C LEU A 18 10.74 2.21 19.58
N SER A 19 11.45 3.27 19.17
CA SER A 19 11.24 3.91 17.87
C SER A 19 11.52 2.95 16.69
N TYR A 20 12.57 2.12 16.80
CA TYR A 20 12.87 1.07 15.83
C TYR A 20 11.76 0.02 15.76
N LEU A 21 11.25 -0.46 16.91
CA LEU A 21 10.15 -1.43 16.94
C LEU A 21 8.88 -0.87 16.26
N ILE A 22 8.56 0.41 16.47
CA ILE A 22 7.43 1.09 15.84
C ILE A 22 7.62 1.16 14.31
N ALA A 23 8.80 1.59 13.83
CA ALA A 23 9.11 1.65 12.40
C ALA A 23 9.05 0.28 11.71
N ILE A 24 9.59 -0.76 12.35
CA ILE A 24 9.58 -2.14 11.83
C ILE A 24 8.14 -2.67 11.78
N THR A 25 7.33 -2.43 12.82
CA THR A 25 5.93 -2.86 12.87
C THR A 25 5.07 -2.17 11.80
N GLY A 26 5.19 -0.84 11.65
CA GLY A 26 4.51 -0.09 10.60
C GLY A 26 4.93 -0.52 9.19
N SER A 27 6.23 -0.78 8.99
CA SER A 27 6.77 -1.33 7.73
C SER A 27 6.20 -2.72 7.43
N PHE A 28 6.17 -3.62 8.42
CA PHE A 28 5.62 -4.98 8.26
C PHE A 28 4.11 -4.96 7.97
N CYS A 29 3.36 -4.08 8.64
CA CYS A 29 1.93 -3.86 8.40
C CYS A 29 1.67 -3.40 6.96
N THR A 30 2.46 -2.43 6.49
CA THR A 30 2.39 -1.92 5.12
C THR A 30 2.68 -3.00 4.09
N ILE A 31 3.68 -3.84 4.34
CA ILE A 31 4.02 -4.95 3.44
C ILE A 31 2.85 -5.94 3.32
N GLN A 32 2.25 -6.37 4.44
CA GLN A 32 1.10 -7.29 4.40
C GLN A 32 -0.13 -6.70 3.71
N LEU A 33 -0.43 -5.42 3.96
CA LEU A 33 -1.52 -4.71 3.29
C LEU A 33 -1.26 -4.56 1.79
N MET A 34 -0.02 -4.32 1.38
CA MET A 34 0.37 -4.26 -0.01
C MET A 34 0.29 -5.64 -0.69
N GLU A 35 0.63 -6.74 -0.04
CA GLU A 35 0.42 -8.10 -0.57
C GLU A 35 -1.08 -8.40 -0.83
N LYS A 36 -1.95 -7.98 0.09
CA LYS A 36 -3.41 -8.03 -0.12
C LYS A 36 -3.85 -7.13 -1.26
N TRP A 37 -3.28 -5.93 -1.37
CA TRP A 37 -3.60 -4.97 -2.42
C TRP A 37 -3.31 -5.52 -3.83
N ARG A 38 -2.22 -6.28 -4.01
CA ARG A 38 -1.91 -6.99 -5.28
C ARG A 38 -2.92 -8.08 -5.60
N SER A 39 -3.42 -8.75 -4.57
CA SER A 39 -4.35 -9.88 -4.68
C SER A 39 -5.82 -9.44 -4.85
N ALA A 40 -6.14 -8.19 -4.52
CA ALA A 40 -7.49 -7.64 -4.64
C ALA A 40 -7.91 -7.48 -6.12
N ILE A 41 -9.15 -7.84 -6.42
CA ILE A 41 -9.75 -7.69 -7.75
C ILE A 41 -10.52 -6.36 -7.83
N ASP A 42 -11.29 -6.03 -6.80
CA ASP A 42 -12.16 -4.86 -6.77
C ASP A 42 -11.41 -3.55 -6.54
N THR A 43 -11.75 -2.52 -7.33
CA THR A 43 -11.15 -1.18 -7.25
C THR A 43 -11.36 -0.51 -5.89
N ARG A 44 -12.49 -0.78 -5.22
CA ARG A 44 -12.78 -0.26 -3.86
C ARG A 44 -11.85 -0.87 -2.82
N ASP A 45 -11.65 -2.18 -2.85
CA ASP A 45 -10.74 -2.88 -1.94
C ASP A 45 -9.28 -2.45 -2.20
N LYS A 46 -8.88 -2.32 -3.48
CA LYS A 46 -7.57 -1.71 -3.82
C LYS A 46 -7.44 -0.28 -3.31
N LEU A 47 -8.50 0.53 -3.23
CA LEU A 47 -8.41 1.87 -2.65
C LEU A 47 -8.28 1.83 -1.12
N ILE A 48 -9.10 1.03 -0.45
CA ILE A 48 -9.11 0.91 1.02
C ILE A 48 -7.76 0.36 1.54
N LEU A 49 -7.25 -0.72 0.93
CA LEU A 49 -5.97 -1.31 1.31
C LEU A 49 -4.80 -0.34 1.10
N MET A 50 -4.86 0.52 0.09
CA MET A 50 -3.84 1.54 -0.16
C MET A 50 -3.90 2.71 0.82
N LEU A 51 -5.10 3.13 1.24
CA LEU A 51 -5.28 4.12 2.31
C LEU A 51 -4.76 3.57 3.66
N LEU A 52 -5.14 2.34 4.01
CA LEU A 52 -4.62 1.65 5.20
C LEU A 52 -3.09 1.50 5.16
N SER A 53 -2.51 1.19 4.00
CA SER A 53 -1.05 1.07 3.84
C SER A 53 -0.34 2.41 4.02
N SER A 54 -0.93 3.50 3.52
CA SER A 54 -0.34 4.83 3.71
C SER A 54 -0.41 5.28 5.17
N PHE A 55 -1.51 4.98 5.85
CA PHE A 55 -1.64 5.24 7.29
C PHE A 55 -0.65 4.38 8.10
N ALA A 56 -0.49 3.10 7.75
CA ALA A 56 0.43 2.18 8.42
C ALA A 56 1.92 2.58 8.24
N LEU A 57 2.33 3.00 7.03
CA LEU A 57 3.70 3.45 6.80
C LEU A 57 3.91 4.89 7.26
N GLY A 58 3.15 5.85 6.72
CA GLY A 58 3.31 7.28 6.98
C GLY A 58 2.93 7.69 8.39
N GLY A 59 1.77 7.25 8.87
CA GLY A 59 1.27 7.57 10.22
C GLY A 59 1.97 6.72 11.29
N CYS A 60 1.81 5.40 11.23
CA CYS A 60 2.28 4.50 12.29
C CYS A 60 3.78 4.23 12.24
N GLY A 61 4.35 3.98 11.06
CA GLY A 61 5.76 3.61 10.90
C GLY A 61 6.75 4.78 10.86
N ILE A 62 6.33 5.95 10.38
CA ILE A 62 7.20 7.12 10.20
C ILE A 62 6.84 8.23 11.20
N TRP A 63 5.58 8.72 11.23
CA TRP A 63 5.21 9.83 12.12
C TRP A 63 5.20 9.44 13.62
N CYS A 64 4.56 8.34 14.03
CA CYS A 64 4.58 7.93 15.44
C CYS A 64 6.00 7.59 15.92
N MET A 65 6.81 7.02 15.04
CA MET A 65 8.22 6.78 15.29
C MET A 65 9.00 8.09 15.46
N HIS A 66 8.77 9.10 14.62
CA HIS A 66 9.45 10.40 14.68
C HIS A 66 9.24 11.10 16.03
N PHE A 67 8.00 11.14 16.53
CA PHE A 67 7.71 11.73 17.84
C PHE A 67 8.28 10.89 19.00
N THR A 68 8.28 9.56 18.88
CA THR A 68 8.93 8.67 19.86
C THR A 68 10.46 8.83 19.86
N GLY A 69 11.06 9.03 18.68
CA GLY A 69 12.49 9.22 18.48
C GLY A 69 12.98 10.59 18.94
N MET A 70 12.22 11.66 18.68
CA MET A 70 12.49 12.99 19.27
C MET A 70 12.44 12.97 20.80
N ASN A 71 11.50 12.23 21.40
CA ASN A 71 11.46 12.08 22.86
C ASN A 71 12.60 11.21 23.43
N ALA A 72 13.41 10.57 22.58
CA ALA A 72 14.60 9.83 23.00
C ALA A 72 15.81 10.72 23.30
N LEU A 73 15.81 11.97 22.82
CA LEU A 73 16.76 13.00 23.20
C LEU A 73 16.21 13.77 24.41
N GLU A 74 16.94 13.74 25.51
CA GLU A 74 16.68 14.57 26.69
C GLU A 74 17.77 15.64 26.78
N LEU A 75 17.34 16.89 26.91
CA LEU A 75 18.20 18.07 27.02
C LEU A 75 18.34 18.40 28.49
N THR A 76 19.56 18.33 29.01
CA THR A 76 19.87 18.63 30.42
C THR A 76 20.69 19.91 30.48
N ARG A 77 20.38 20.76 31.44
CA ARG A 77 21.11 22.00 31.75
C ARG A 77 22.24 21.72 32.73
N GLU A 78 23.22 22.62 32.86
CA GLU A 78 24.34 22.49 33.81
C GLU A 78 23.89 22.29 35.27
N ASP A 79 22.72 22.80 35.66
CA ASP A 79 22.11 22.61 36.98
C ASP A 79 21.50 21.21 37.21
N GLY A 80 21.55 20.33 36.19
CA GLY A 80 20.96 18.99 36.21
C GLY A 80 19.45 18.96 35.94
N SER A 81 18.81 20.09 35.66
CA SER A 81 17.39 20.14 35.29
C SER A 81 17.18 19.66 33.84
N VAL A 82 16.12 18.88 33.63
CA VAL A 82 15.74 18.36 32.31
C VAL A 82 14.74 19.31 31.66
N LEU A 83 15.08 19.87 30.51
CA LEU A 83 14.17 20.74 29.75
C LEU A 83 13.01 19.91 29.21
N THR A 84 11.78 20.31 29.56
CA THR A 84 10.59 19.69 28.98
C THR A 84 10.42 20.15 27.53
N VAL A 85 10.20 19.19 26.63
CA VAL A 85 9.83 19.43 25.24
C VAL A 85 8.33 19.16 25.09
N ASP A 86 7.56 20.22 24.87
CA ASP A 86 6.13 20.14 24.56
C ASP A 86 5.92 20.23 23.05
N PHE A 87 4.75 19.79 22.57
CA PHE A 87 4.38 19.85 21.16
C PHE A 87 3.14 20.69 20.92
N GLU A 88 3.20 21.56 19.92
CA GLU A 88 2.06 22.34 19.45
C GLU A 88 1.12 21.46 18.60
N ALA A 89 -0.17 21.42 18.96
CA ALA A 89 -1.15 20.54 18.33
C ALA A 89 -1.32 20.78 16.82
N GLY A 90 -1.33 22.04 16.37
CA GLY A 90 -1.58 22.41 14.97
C GLY A 90 -0.52 21.87 14.01
N LEU A 91 0.75 22.19 14.28
CA LEU A 91 1.89 21.69 13.50
C LEU A 91 2.04 20.17 13.59
N THR A 92 1.74 19.57 14.75
CA THR A 92 1.74 18.12 14.96
C THR A 92 0.71 17.39 14.08
N ILE A 93 -0.49 17.96 13.92
CA ILE A 93 -1.53 17.41 13.02
C ILE A 93 -1.17 17.67 11.56
N LEU A 94 -0.61 18.84 11.22
CA LEU A 94 -0.20 19.14 9.85
C LEU A 94 0.93 18.20 9.39
N SER A 95 1.92 17.94 10.24
CA SER A 95 3.03 17.03 9.94
C SER A 95 2.55 15.59 9.73
N PHE A 96 1.54 15.13 10.50
CA PHE A 96 0.86 13.85 10.30
C PHE A 96 0.21 13.76 8.91
N ILE A 97 -0.56 14.79 8.53
CA ILE A 97 -1.23 14.85 7.21
C ILE A 97 -0.18 14.81 6.09
N CYS A 98 0.91 15.59 6.19
CA CYS A 98 1.99 15.59 5.21
C CYS A 98 2.63 14.21 5.03
N ALA A 99 2.87 13.46 6.11
CA ALA A 99 3.43 12.10 6.03
C ALA A 99 2.49 11.13 5.31
N VAL A 100 1.23 11.08 5.74
CA VAL A 100 0.23 10.15 5.17
C VAL A 100 -0.10 10.52 3.73
N SER A 101 -0.13 11.80 3.38
CA SER A 101 -0.36 12.27 2.00
C SER A 101 0.83 11.99 1.08
N GLY A 102 2.07 12.29 1.50
CA GLY A 102 3.26 12.05 0.69
C GLY A 102 3.51 10.57 0.44
N VAL A 103 3.34 9.73 1.47
CA VAL A 103 3.39 8.27 1.31
C VAL A 103 2.25 7.77 0.43
N PHE A 104 1.03 8.32 0.51
CA PHE A 104 -0.09 7.87 -0.33
C PHE A 104 0.16 8.17 -1.81
N VAL A 105 0.65 9.38 -2.12
CA VAL A 105 1.05 9.77 -3.48
C VAL A 105 2.21 8.90 -3.96
N GLY A 106 3.22 8.67 -3.13
CA GLY A 106 4.33 7.77 -3.45
C GLY A 106 3.86 6.35 -3.79
N LEU A 107 3.01 5.76 -2.93
CA LEU A 107 2.43 4.42 -3.13
C LEU A 107 1.57 4.38 -4.40
N LYS A 108 0.76 5.42 -4.67
CA LYS A 108 -0.03 5.54 -5.90
C LYS A 108 0.86 5.52 -7.14
N ILE A 109 1.90 6.35 -7.19
CA ILE A 109 2.82 6.45 -8.34
C ILE A 109 3.56 5.13 -8.57
N ALA A 110 4.13 4.53 -7.52
CA ALA A 110 4.86 3.27 -7.62
C ALA A 110 3.94 2.08 -7.98
N SER A 111 2.69 2.09 -7.51
CA SER A 111 1.69 1.06 -7.83
C SER A 111 1.22 1.07 -9.29
N ALA A 112 1.42 2.18 -10.00
CA ALA A 112 1.05 2.36 -11.40
C ALA A 112 2.15 1.95 -12.38
N ASP A 113 3.17 1.20 -11.96
CA ASP A 113 4.26 0.74 -12.83
C ASP A 113 3.74 -0.21 -13.94
N PRO A 114 3.96 0.05 -15.25
CA PRO A 114 3.39 -0.76 -16.32
C PRO A 114 3.86 -2.22 -16.28
N PHE A 115 5.14 -2.43 -15.93
CA PHE A 115 5.71 -3.77 -15.76
C PHE A 115 5.00 -4.54 -14.64
N PHE A 116 4.62 -3.86 -13.55
CA PHE A 116 3.85 -4.48 -12.47
C PHE A 116 2.43 -4.85 -12.92
N LEU A 117 1.77 -4.01 -13.72
CA LEU A 117 0.46 -4.30 -14.31
C LEU A 117 0.51 -5.44 -15.34
N GLU A 118 1.53 -5.48 -16.20
CA GLU A 118 1.81 -6.60 -17.13
C GLU A 118 2.01 -7.91 -16.34
N LEU A 119 2.76 -7.90 -15.23
CA LEU A 119 2.94 -9.06 -14.35
C LEU A 119 1.65 -9.49 -13.64
N GLU A 120 0.81 -8.57 -13.18
CA GLU A 120 -0.53 -8.89 -12.66
C GLU A 120 -1.43 -9.52 -13.74
N GLN A 121 -1.40 -8.98 -14.96
CA GLN A 121 -2.18 -9.51 -16.09
C GLN A 121 -1.72 -10.92 -16.51
N GLU A 122 -0.42 -11.14 -16.67
CA GLU A 122 0.13 -12.46 -17.00
C GLU A 122 -0.06 -13.47 -15.87
N LYS A 123 0.07 -13.08 -14.59
CA LYS A 123 -0.32 -13.95 -13.46
C LYS A 123 -1.81 -14.33 -13.54
N ARG A 124 -2.72 -13.38 -13.80
CA ARG A 124 -4.16 -13.67 -13.95
C ARG A 124 -4.45 -14.62 -15.09
N LYS A 125 -3.86 -14.41 -16.28
CA LYS A 125 -3.96 -15.34 -17.42
C LYS A 125 -3.41 -16.72 -17.09
N THR A 126 -2.24 -16.77 -16.44
CA THR A 126 -1.58 -18.04 -16.09
C THR A 126 -2.40 -18.82 -15.09
N ILE A 127 -3.00 -18.18 -14.07
CA ILE A 127 -3.88 -18.87 -13.11
C ILE A 127 -5.11 -19.47 -13.83
N LEU A 128 -5.73 -18.72 -14.75
CA LEU A 128 -6.87 -19.21 -15.56
C LEU A 128 -6.50 -20.37 -16.51
N VAL A 129 -5.24 -20.45 -16.95
CA VAL A 129 -4.75 -21.50 -17.88
C VAL A 129 -4.12 -22.69 -17.13
N GLN A 130 -3.56 -22.46 -15.94
CA GLN A 130 -2.93 -23.49 -15.11
C GLN A 130 -3.98 -24.41 -14.47
N ASP A 131 -5.19 -23.90 -14.23
CA ASP A 131 -6.40 -24.70 -13.90
C ASP A 131 -6.76 -25.73 -15.00
N LEU A 132 -6.17 -25.61 -16.20
CA LEU A 132 -6.38 -26.50 -17.36
C LEU A 132 -5.18 -27.39 -17.72
N LYS A 133 -3.99 -27.22 -17.11
CA LYS A 133 -2.79 -28.01 -17.48
C LYS A 133 -1.84 -28.27 -16.31
N SER A 134 -1.94 -29.47 -15.74
CA SER A 134 -0.83 -30.06 -14.98
C SER A 134 0.39 -30.24 -15.89
N THR A 135 1.57 -29.85 -15.39
CA THR A 135 2.84 -29.92 -16.14
C THR A 135 3.90 -30.63 -15.32
N ALA A 136 4.68 -31.49 -15.98
CA ALA A 136 5.57 -32.46 -15.34
C ALA A 136 6.80 -31.85 -14.62
N MET A 137 7.33 -32.61 -13.67
CA MET A 137 8.20 -32.13 -12.59
C MET A 137 9.71 -32.08 -12.93
N SER A 138 10.16 -32.74 -14.01
CA SER A 138 11.58 -32.85 -14.38
C SER A 138 12.15 -31.59 -15.07
N ASP A 139 11.29 -30.80 -15.72
CA ASP A 139 11.67 -29.63 -16.52
C ASP A 139 12.03 -28.38 -15.67
N VAL A 140 11.85 -28.49 -14.35
CA VAL A 140 11.74 -27.36 -13.42
C VAL A 140 13.10 -26.77 -13.02
N VAL A 141 14.13 -27.59 -12.79
CA VAL A 141 15.39 -27.13 -12.16
C VAL A 141 16.19 -26.19 -13.07
N ASN A 142 16.29 -26.51 -14.37
CA ASN A 142 17.04 -25.66 -15.31
C ASN A 142 16.25 -24.37 -15.65
N LYS A 143 14.91 -24.49 -15.79
CA LYS A 143 13.99 -23.34 -15.89
C LYS A 143 14.11 -22.41 -14.68
N GLN A 144 14.19 -22.93 -13.45
CA GLN A 144 14.36 -22.12 -12.24
C GLN A 144 15.65 -21.30 -12.24
N LYS A 145 16.78 -21.85 -12.71
CA LYS A 145 18.08 -21.15 -12.72
C LYS A 145 18.09 -20.01 -13.75
N VAL A 146 17.54 -20.25 -14.94
CA VAL A 146 17.38 -19.23 -15.99
C VAL A 146 16.34 -18.18 -15.58
N ALA A 147 15.19 -18.59 -15.05
CA ALA A 147 14.16 -17.70 -14.55
C ALA A 147 14.65 -16.81 -13.40
N LYS A 148 15.48 -17.32 -12.47
CA LYS A 148 16.11 -16.49 -11.43
C LYS A 148 16.99 -15.39 -12.04
N ARG A 149 17.79 -15.70 -13.07
CA ARG A 149 18.62 -14.69 -13.77
C ARG A 149 17.77 -13.63 -14.49
N ILE A 150 16.71 -14.05 -15.19
CA ILE A 150 15.77 -13.14 -15.86
C ILE A 150 15.04 -12.26 -14.83
N LYS A 151 14.58 -12.82 -13.71
CA LYS A 151 13.96 -12.08 -12.60
C LYS A 151 14.90 -11.01 -12.02
N ILE A 152 16.18 -11.32 -11.84
CA ILE A 152 17.19 -10.37 -11.33
C ILE A 152 17.42 -9.21 -12.32
N ILE A 153 17.46 -9.48 -13.63
CA ILE A 153 17.61 -8.42 -14.65
C ILE A 153 16.34 -7.54 -14.69
N ALA A 154 15.16 -8.16 -14.61
CA ALA A 154 13.89 -7.43 -14.55
C ALA A 154 13.76 -6.56 -13.28
N LEU A 155 14.39 -6.96 -12.16
CA LEU A 155 14.45 -6.23 -10.88
C LEU A 155 14.93 -4.77 -11.03
N PHE A 156 15.88 -4.52 -11.94
CA PHE A 156 16.47 -3.19 -12.18
C PHE A 156 15.95 -2.52 -13.45
N SER A 157 15.12 -3.20 -14.24
CA SER A 157 14.49 -2.60 -15.41
C SER A 157 13.42 -1.58 -15.01
N ARG A 158 13.30 -0.49 -15.79
CA ARG A 158 12.24 0.54 -15.68
C ARG A 158 12.01 1.06 -14.25
N LEU A 159 13.06 1.60 -13.62
CA LEU A 159 13.00 2.19 -12.27
C LEU A 159 12.36 3.60 -12.13
N PRO A 160 12.10 4.45 -13.16
CA PRO A 160 11.82 5.88 -12.89
C PRO A 160 10.47 6.12 -12.19
N ARG A 161 9.49 5.22 -12.30
CA ARG A 161 8.24 5.31 -11.50
C ARG A 161 8.43 4.93 -10.04
N ILE A 162 9.34 3.99 -9.73
CA ILE A 162 9.70 3.64 -8.35
C ILE A 162 10.51 4.79 -7.73
N ALA A 163 11.45 5.37 -8.47
CA ALA A 163 12.18 6.58 -8.05
C ALA A 163 11.23 7.78 -7.88
N GLY A 164 10.24 7.96 -8.76
CA GLY A 164 9.19 8.98 -8.60
C GLY A 164 8.33 8.74 -7.36
N GLY A 165 7.91 7.51 -7.08
CA GLY A 165 7.19 7.17 -5.86
C GLY A 165 8.02 7.41 -4.59
N GLY A 166 9.30 7.02 -4.63
CA GLY A 166 10.29 7.30 -3.59
C GLY A 166 10.53 8.79 -3.36
N LEU A 167 10.55 9.61 -4.43
CA LEU A 167 10.67 11.07 -4.35
C LEU A 167 9.51 11.69 -3.58
N PHE A 168 8.26 11.38 -3.95
CA PHE A 168 7.09 11.93 -3.26
C PHE A 168 6.96 11.43 -1.81
N ALA A 169 7.34 10.18 -1.53
CA ALA A 169 7.43 9.68 -0.17
C ALA A 169 8.51 10.41 0.63
N ALA A 170 9.72 10.58 0.08
CA ALA A 170 10.81 11.33 0.71
C ALA A 170 10.41 12.79 1.00
N LEU A 171 9.79 13.49 0.03
CA LEU A 171 9.29 14.85 0.23
C LEU A 171 8.26 14.92 1.37
N GLY A 172 7.31 13.97 1.45
CA GLY A 172 6.37 13.87 2.56
C GLY A 172 7.03 13.64 3.92
N VAL A 173 8.06 12.78 3.96
CA VAL A 173 8.86 12.52 5.18
C VAL A 173 9.68 13.73 5.59
N LEU A 174 10.31 14.44 4.65
CA LEU A 174 11.09 15.65 4.91
C LEU A 174 10.20 16.78 5.44
N VAL A 175 9.08 17.06 4.78
CA VAL A 175 8.11 18.06 5.26
C VAL A 175 7.58 17.67 6.64
N MET A 176 7.23 16.41 6.87
CA MET A 176 6.82 15.95 8.21
C MET A 176 7.93 16.13 9.25
N HIS A 177 9.18 15.79 8.91
CA HIS A 177 10.31 15.84 9.84
C HIS A 177 10.61 17.28 10.29
N TYR A 178 10.70 18.24 9.35
CA TYR A 178 10.94 19.64 9.72
C TYR A 178 9.72 20.28 10.39
N LEU A 179 8.49 19.98 9.96
CA LEU A 179 7.29 20.46 10.67
C LEU A 179 7.15 19.84 12.07
N GLY A 180 7.59 18.59 12.27
CA GLY A 180 7.61 17.91 13.56
C GLY A 180 8.62 18.52 14.53
N MET A 181 9.82 18.87 14.04
CA MET A 181 10.79 19.62 14.84
C MET A 181 10.32 21.06 15.11
N MET A 182 9.72 21.75 14.13
CA MET A 182 9.10 23.07 14.35
C MET A 182 7.89 23.04 15.30
N ALA A 183 7.28 21.88 15.51
CA ALA A 183 6.22 21.71 16.50
C ALA A 183 6.75 21.63 17.94
N GLN A 184 8.05 21.41 18.14
CA GLN A 184 8.68 21.38 19.46
C GLN A 184 8.69 22.79 20.08
N ARG A 185 8.25 22.88 21.34
CA ARG A 185 8.29 24.08 22.18
C ARG A 185 9.08 23.73 23.44
N THR A 186 10.23 24.37 23.61
CA THR A 186 11.14 24.14 24.74
C THR A 186 11.97 25.41 25.02
N GLN A 187 12.71 25.45 26.13
CA GLN A 187 13.54 26.61 26.54
C GLN A 187 14.93 26.59 25.88
N ALA A 188 15.00 26.11 24.63
CA ALA A 188 16.21 26.08 23.83
C ALA A 188 15.86 26.40 22.38
N ASP A 189 16.60 27.31 21.77
CA ASP A 189 16.50 27.56 20.34
C ASP A 189 17.23 26.45 19.58
N MET A 190 16.66 26.04 18.44
CA MET A 190 17.12 24.90 17.65
C MET A 190 17.68 25.39 16.32
N THR A 191 19.00 25.50 16.25
CA THR A 191 19.71 25.86 15.01
C THR A 191 20.01 24.62 14.18
N LEU A 192 19.94 24.74 12.85
CA LEU A 192 20.17 23.64 11.90
C LEU A 192 21.42 23.88 11.06
N THR A 193 22.39 22.97 11.14
CA THR A 193 23.60 23.04 10.31
C THR A 193 23.27 22.64 8.87
N ALA A 194 23.23 23.63 7.96
CA ALA A 194 22.78 23.45 6.58
C ALA A 194 23.50 22.33 5.81
N GLY A 195 24.79 22.10 6.05
CA GLY A 195 25.54 21.00 5.40
C GLY A 195 25.03 19.61 5.80
N ILE A 196 24.71 19.40 7.07
CA ILE A 196 24.17 18.12 7.58
C ILE A 196 22.71 17.95 7.14
N VAL A 197 21.93 19.04 7.09
CA VAL A 197 20.58 19.06 6.50
C VAL A 197 20.58 18.57 5.06
N VAL A 198 21.47 19.09 4.20
CA VAL A 198 21.56 18.63 2.79
C VAL A 198 21.97 17.16 2.71
N ALA A 199 22.90 16.70 3.55
CA ALA A 199 23.29 15.30 3.60
C ALA A 199 22.12 14.39 4.02
N SER A 200 21.34 14.76 5.05
CA SER A 200 20.20 13.96 5.50
C SER A 200 19.05 13.93 4.48
N VAL A 201 18.83 15.02 3.74
CA VAL A 201 17.89 15.08 2.59
C VAL A 201 18.29 14.09 1.49
N LEU A 202 19.58 14.02 1.13
CA LEU A 202 20.07 13.06 0.15
C LEU A 202 19.91 11.61 0.63
N ILE A 203 20.27 11.33 1.89
CA ILE A 203 20.07 10.01 2.51
C ILE A 203 18.59 9.62 2.46
N ALA A 204 17.67 10.53 2.82
CA ALA A 204 16.23 10.29 2.80
C ALA A 204 15.69 9.95 1.40
N PHE A 205 16.19 10.59 0.35
CA PHE A 205 15.82 10.26 -1.02
C PHE A 205 16.28 8.86 -1.43
N PHE A 206 17.53 8.49 -1.13
CA PHE A 206 18.07 7.17 -1.45
C PHE A 206 17.38 6.04 -0.65
N THR A 207 17.16 6.23 0.66
CA THR A 207 16.51 5.22 1.51
C THR A 207 15.03 5.05 1.17
N ALA A 208 14.29 6.14 0.90
CA ALA A 208 12.90 6.05 0.45
C ALA A 208 12.80 5.31 -0.89
N THR A 209 13.68 5.62 -1.85
CA THR A 209 13.74 4.90 -3.14
C THR A 209 14.06 3.42 -2.96
N ALA A 210 15.01 3.08 -2.08
CA ALA A 210 15.36 1.70 -1.76
C ALA A 210 14.20 0.95 -1.07
N ALA A 211 13.51 1.58 -0.11
CA ALA A 211 12.36 1.00 0.57
C ALA A 211 11.20 0.73 -0.41
N PHE A 212 10.93 1.66 -1.33
CA PHE A 212 9.93 1.47 -2.39
C PHE A 212 10.33 0.39 -3.40
N TRP A 213 11.61 0.27 -3.72
CA TRP A 213 12.14 -0.81 -4.55
C TRP A 213 11.99 -2.18 -3.89
N ILE A 214 12.27 -2.30 -2.58
CA ILE A 214 11.99 -3.51 -1.80
C ILE A 214 10.49 -3.83 -1.86
N LEU A 215 9.65 -2.84 -1.54
CA LEU A 215 8.20 -3.00 -1.42
C LEU A 215 7.54 -3.44 -2.73
N PHE A 216 7.85 -2.79 -3.86
CA PHE A 216 7.19 -3.04 -5.15
C PHE A 216 7.90 -4.01 -6.07
N ARG A 217 9.23 -4.18 -5.94
CA ARG A 217 10.01 -5.04 -6.83
C ARG A 217 10.48 -6.32 -6.12
N ALA A 218 11.27 -6.21 -5.05
CA ALA A 218 11.85 -7.40 -4.40
C ALA A 218 10.79 -8.38 -3.89
N LEU A 219 9.80 -7.89 -3.13
CA LEU A 219 8.74 -8.73 -2.56
C LEU A 219 7.78 -9.31 -3.61
N THR A 220 7.62 -8.64 -4.77
CA THR A 220 6.79 -9.14 -5.88
C THR A 220 7.36 -10.40 -6.54
N PHE A 221 8.69 -10.59 -6.53
CA PHE A 221 9.35 -11.75 -7.15
C PHE A 221 9.51 -12.97 -6.24
N PHE A 222 9.50 -12.75 -4.93
CA PHE A 222 9.76 -13.72 -3.86
C PHE A 222 8.59 -13.80 -2.86
N GLN A 223 7.38 -13.81 -3.40
CA GLN A 223 6.10 -13.79 -2.66
C GLN A 223 5.95 -14.96 -1.66
N ASP A 224 6.59 -16.10 -1.92
CA ASP A 224 6.45 -17.33 -1.11
C ASP A 224 7.33 -17.34 0.16
N SER A 225 8.23 -16.36 0.34
CA SER A 225 9.22 -16.36 1.43
C SER A 225 8.90 -15.38 2.56
N GLU A 226 8.20 -15.88 3.57
CA GLU A 226 7.90 -15.19 4.84
C GLU A 226 9.14 -14.57 5.50
N LEU A 227 10.28 -15.28 5.47
CA LEU A 227 11.56 -14.80 5.99
C LEU A 227 12.07 -13.54 5.29
N LEU A 228 11.88 -13.43 3.97
CA LEU A 228 12.23 -12.23 3.20
C LEU A 228 11.28 -11.08 3.52
N ARG A 229 9.99 -11.37 3.77
CA ARG A 229 9.00 -10.39 4.17
C ARG A 229 9.34 -9.75 5.51
N LEU A 230 9.70 -10.58 6.49
CA LEU A 230 10.17 -10.12 7.79
C LEU A 230 11.48 -9.33 7.68
N GLY A 231 12.49 -9.88 6.98
CA GLY A 231 13.78 -9.19 6.76
C GLY A 231 13.64 -7.85 6.03
N SER A 232 12.70 -7.75 5.07
CA SER A 232 12.38 -6.49 4.39
C SER A 232 11.81 -5.44 5.33
N ALA A 233 10.95 -5.84 6.28
CA ALA A 233 10.42 -4.93 7.30
C ALA A 233 11.51 -4.42 8.26
N PHE A 234 12.47 -5.27 8.64
CA PHE A 234 13.65 -4.85 9.39
C PHE A 234 14.49 -3.82 8.62
N ILE A 235 14.81 -4.09 7.35
CA ILE A 235 15.60 -3.18 6.50
C ILE A 235 14.87 -1.84 6.31
N MET A 236 13.56 -1.86 6.03
CA MET A 236 12.75 -0.65 5.90
C MET A 236 12.67 0.15 7.22
N GLY A 237 12.48 -0.53 8.36
CA GLY A 237 12.46 0.11 9.67
C GLY A 237 13.80 0.76 10.03
N ILE A 238 14.91 0.06 9.79
CA ILE A 238 16.27 0.60 9.96
C ILE A 238 16.51 1.81 9.05
N ALA A 239 16.02 1.76 7.80
CA ALA A 239 16.15 2.88 6.87
C ALA A 239 15.39 4.13 7.34
N VAL A 240 14.15 3.98 7.83
CA VAL A 240 13.36 5.08 8.43
C VAL A 240 14.10 5.64 9.66
N CYS A 241 14.59 4.79 10.55
CA CYS A 241 15.37 5.20 11.72
C CYS A 241 16.66 5.94 11.35
N GLY A 242 17.43 5.41 10.40
CA GLY A 242 18.61 6.06 9.87
C GLY A 242 18.33 7.48 9.40
N THR A 243 17.27 7.67 8.59
CA THR A 243 16.91 9.03 8.10
C THR A 243 16.55 9.99 9.23
N HIS A 244 15.79 9.54 10.24
CA HIS A 244 15.38 10.39 11.34
C HIS A 244 16.55 10.81 12.23
N TYR A 245 17.41 9.86 12.63
CA TYR A 245 18.56 10.14 13.47
C TYR A 245 19.65 10.93 12.73
N SER A 246 19.84 10.70 11.42
CA SER A 246 20.68 11.56 10.57
C SER A 246 20.14 12.99 10.46
N GLY A 247 18.82 13.17 10.46
CA GLY A 247 18.18 14.49 10.49
C GLY A 247 18.38 15.22 11.83
N MET A 248 18.15 14.54 12.95
CA MET A 248 18.37 15.11 14.29
C MET A 248 19.85 15.45 14.56
N GLY A 249 20.80 14.71 13.98
CA GLY A 249 22.23 15.05 14.06
C GLY A 249 22.62 16.39 13.42
N ALA A 250 21.69 17.06 12.71
CA ALA A 250 21.89 18.43 12.20
C ALA A 250 21.46 19.53 13.20
N ALA A 251 20.76 19.18 14.28
CA ALA A 251 20.20 20.12 15.24
C ALA A 251 21.17 20.42 16.39
N SER A 252 21.34 21.70 16.70
CA SER A 252 22.10 22.20 17.86
C SER A 252 21.21 23.08 18.71
N TYR A 253 21.25 22.87 20.02
CA TYR A 253 20.36 23.50 21.00
C TYR A 253 21.12 24.50 21.85
N THR A 254 20.63 25.73 21.93
CA THR A 254 21.20 26.82 22.76
C THR A 254 20.13 27.32 23.73
N PHE A 255 20.44 27.46 25.02
CA PHE A 255 19.45 27.86 26.02
C PHE A 255 18.86 29.26 25.75
N VAL A 256 17.54 29.40 25.89
CA VAL A 256 16.83 30.68 25.78
C VAL A 256 15.74 30.75 26.84
N GLU A 257 15.84 31.75 27.72
CA GLU A 257 15.02 31.92 28.93
C GLU A 257 13.51 32.02 28.60
N ASP A 258 13.15 32.76 27.54
CA ASP A 258 11.76 32.93 27.05
C ASP A 258 11.38 31.98 25.88
N GLY A 259 12.11 30.87 25.67
CA GLY A 259 11.90 29.96 24.52
C GLY A 259 10.50 29.31 24.43
N MET A 260 9.74 29.28 25.53
CA MET A 260 8.35 28.80 25.56
C MET A 260 7.33 29.85 25.05
N GLY A 261 7.54 30.36 23.83
CA GLY A 261 6.72 31.41 23.20
C GLY A 261 5.20 31.19 23.32
N SER A 262 4.43 32.27 23.48
CA SER A 262 3.04 32.24 23.94
C SER A 262 2.02 31.82 22.85
N GLY A 263 1.10 30.91 23.20
CA GLY A 263 -0.04 30.51 22.36
C GLY A 263 -0.14 29.00 22.04
N GLY A 264 -1.33 28.59 21.58
CA GLY A 264 -1.63 27.24 21.08
C GLY A 264 -2.03 26.19 22.13
N VAL A 265 -2.79 25.18 21.70
CA VAL A 265 -3.04 23.96 22.49
C VAL A 265 -1.78 23.08 22.43
N ARG A 266 -1.29 22.66 23.60
CA ARG A 266 -0.02 21.94 23.75
C ARG A 266 -0.23 20.55 24.34
N PHE A 267 0.59 19.60 23.89
CA PHE A 267 0.69 18.28 24.48
C PHE A 267 2.07 18.10 25.11
N LYS A 268 2.11 17.61 26.35
CA LYS A 268 3.36 17.22 27.02
C LYS A 268 4.07 16.16 26.18
N GLY A 269 5.37 16.33 25.91
CA GLY A 269 6.11 15.43 25.01
C GLY A 269 6.08 13.96 25.42
N SER A 270 6.13 13.68 26.73
CA SER A 270 5.99 12.32 27.27
C SER A 270 4.62 11.70 26.95
N GLN A 271 3.53 12.46 27.14
CA GLN A 271 2.18 12.01 26.80
C GLN A 271 2.01 11.82 25.29
N ALA A 272 2.56 12.71 24.47
CA ALA A 272 2.53 12.61 23.01
C ALA A 272 3.26 11.35 22.52
N ALA A 273 4.46 11.07 23.04
CA ALA A 273 5.24 9.87 22.70
C ALA A 273 4.56 8.57 23.16
N ILE A 274 3.95 8.55 24.35
CA ILE A 274 3.17 7.39 24.84
C ILE A 274 1.96 7.15 23.94
N LEU A 275 1.20 8.18 23.61
CA LEU A 275 0.02 8.07 22.75
C LEU A 275 0.38 7.63 21.33
N ALA A 276 1.45 8.20 20.75
CA ALA A 276 1.94 7.86 19.42
C ALA A 276 2.41 6.40 19.35
N SER A 277 3.22 5.95 20.31
CA SER A 277 3.74 4.58 20.36
C SER A 277 2.63 3.53 20.57
N HIS A 278 1.78 3.70 21.58
CA HIS A 278 0.71 2.74 21.88
C HIS A 278 -0.38 2.77 20.82
N GLY A 279 -0.76 3.95 20.32
CA GLY A 279 -1.71 4.09 19.22
C GLY A 279 -1.23 3.44 17.93
N SER A 280 0.06 3.58 17.59
CA SER A 280 0.68 2.93 16.43
C SER A 280 0.64 1.40 16.55
N LEU A 281 1.04 0.86 17.69
CA LEU A 281 1.06 -0.59 17.94
C LEU A 281 -0.36 -1.19 17.96
N LEU A 282 -1.33 -0.53 18.61
CA LEU A 282 -2.72 -0.96 18.63
C LEU A 282 -3.36 -0.91 17.24
N PHE A 283 -3.13 0.16 16.47
CA PHE A 283 -3.61 0.25 15.08
C PHE A 283 -3.00 -0.86 14.22
N CYS A 284 -1.69 -1.04 14.25
CA CYS A 284 -1.02 -2.10 13.51
C CYS A 284 -1.57 -3.48 13.91
N TYR A 285 -1.70 -3.77 15.20
CA TYR A 285 -2.27 -5.03 15.70
C TYR A 285 -3.70 -5.26 15.21
N TRP A 286 -4.57 -4.25 15.28
CA TRP A 286 -5.95 -4.32 14.79
C TRP A 286 -6.00 -4.59 13.28
N VAL A 287 -5.23 -3.86 12.49
CA VAL A 287 -5.17 -4.02 11.03
C VAL A 287 -4.59 -5.39 10.64
N MET A 288 -3.55 -5.88 11.33
CA MET A 288 -3.01 -7.23 11.13
C MET A 288 -4.01 -8.32 11.49
N THR A 289 -4.75 -8.15 12.59
CA THR A 289 -5.80 -9.10 12.99
C THR A 289 -6.94 -9.14 11.97
N TRP A 290 -7.38 -7.97 11.49
CA TRP A 290 -8.35 -7.86 10.38
C TRP A 290 -7.81 -8.46 9.06
N SER A 291 -6.52 -8.27 8.77
CA SER A 291 -5.81 -8.84 7.63
C SER A 291 -5.84 -10.37 7.67
N VAL A 292 -5.41 -11.00 8.76
CA VAL A 292 -5.46 -12.46 8.93
C VAL A 292 -6.90 -12.98 8.87
N ALA A 293 -7.82 -12.36 9.63
CA ALA A 293 -9.21 -12.80 9.68
C ALA A 293 -9.93 -12.70 8.32
N SER A 294 -9.65 -11.66 7.52
CA SER A 294 -10.19 -11.54 6.16
C SER A 294 -9.62 -12.59 5.20
N SER A 295 -8.32 -12.95 5.32
CA SER A 295 -7.75 -14.05 4.54
C SER A 295 -8.41 -15.39 4.87
N VAL A 296 -8.57 -15.71 6.16
CA VAL A 296 -9.19 -16.97 6.61
C VAL A 296 -10.65 -17.05 6.16
N ARG A 297 -11.43 -15.96 6.27
CA ARG A 297 -12.83 -15.94 5.79
C ARG A 297 -12.93 -16.21 4.29
N ASN A 298 -12.03 -15.64 3.49
CA ASN A 298 -12.03 -15.87 2.04
C ASN A 298 -11.73 -17.34 1.70
N ILE A 299 -10.71 -17.94 2.31
CA ILE A 299 -10.39 -19.37 2.15
C ILE A 299 -11.57 -20.25 2.58
N ALA A 300 -12.13 -20.03 3.77
CA ALA A 300 -13.26 -20.80 4.27
C ALA A 300 -14.49 -20.72 3.34
N SER A 301 -14.78 -19.52 2.80
CA SER A 301 -15.86 -19.34 1.83
C SER A 301 -15.64 -20.14 0.55
N MET A 302 -14.40 -20.19 0.04
CA MET A 302 -14.03 -20.92 -1.16
C MET A 302 -14.24 -22.42 -0.96
N THR A 303 -13.70 -23.01 0.12
CA THR A 303 -13.92 -24.42 0.50
C THR A 303 -15.40 -24.74 0.70
N SER A 304 -16.19 -23.82 1.28
CA SER A 304 -17.64 -24.00 1.45
C SER A 304 -18.39 -24.01 0.11
N ASN A 305 -17.91 -23.29 -0.91
CA ASN A 305 -18.50 -23.28 -2.24
C ASN A 305 -18.12 -24.54 -3.03
N LEU A 306 -16.85 -24.95 -2.99
CA LEU A 306 -16.41 -26.22 -3.60
C LEU A 306 -17.16 -27.43 -3.03
N SER A 307 -17.35 -27.50 -1.70
CA SER A 307 -18.12 -28.59 -1.09
C SER A 307 -19.61 -28.57 -1.46
N LYS A 308 -20.22 -27.39 -1.67
CA LYS A 308 -21.61 -27.28 -2.19
C LYS A 308 -21.73 -27.70 -3.66
N VAL A 309 -20.72 -27.42 -4.48
CA VAL A 309 -20.68 -27.88 -5.89
C VAL A 309 -20.51 -29.39 -5.93
N SER A 310 -19.53 -29.94 -5.20
CA SER A 310 -19.31 -31.39 -5.12
C SER A 310 -20.53 -32.17 -4.61
N LYS A 311 -21.24 -31.66 -3.59
CA LYS A 311 -22.48 -32.29 -3.09
C LYS A 311 -23.68 -32.20 -4.03
N ARG A 312 -23.64 -31.38 -5.09
CA ARG A 312 -24.73 -31.27 -6.07
C ARG A 312 -24.63 -32.25 -7.25
N ASP A 313 -23.46 -32.84 -7.50
CA ASP A 313 -23.25 -33.82 -8.59
C ASP A 313 -22.62 -35.14 -8.09
N PRO A 314 -23.39 -36.06 -7.47
CA PRO A 314 -22.94 -37.42 -7.21
C PRO A 314 -22.98 -38.36 -8.44
N GLY A 315 -23.58 -37.94 -9.56
CA GLY A 315 -24.00 -38.87 -10.63
C GLY A 315 -23.82 -38.43 -12.09
N ALA A 316 -23.26 -37.25 -12.38
CA ALA A 316 -23.10 -36.75 -13.74
C ALA A 316 -21.75 -37.16 -14.38
N GLY A 317 -21.64 -38.42 -14.81
CA GLY A 317 -20.44 -38.97 -15.46
C GLY A 317 -20.18 -38.48 -16.89
N GLY A 318 -19.96 -37.18 -17.10
CA GLY A 318 -19.61 -36.62 -18.41
C GLY A 318 -18.94 -35.24 -18.33
N PRO A 319 -18.02 -34.90 -19.24
CA PRO A 319 -17.25 -33.66 -19.17
C PRO A 319 -18.12 -32.43 -19.46
N ARG A 320 -18.44 -31.66 -18.42
CA ARG A 320 -19.21 -30.41 -18.54
C ARG A 320 -18.29 -29.18 -18.51
N LYS A 321 -18.55 -28.24 -19.41
CA LYS A 321 -17.93 -26.91 -19.44
C LYS A 321 -18.29 -26.12 -18.18
N ILE A 322 -17.28 -25.68 -17.43
CA ILE A 322 -17.46 -24.78 -16.29
C ILE A 322 -17.81 -23.38 -16.84
N VAL A 323 -19.07 -22.97 -16.71
CA VAL A 323 -19.49 -21.59 -16.99
C VAL A 323 -19.23 -20.77 -15.73
N VAL A 324 -18.07 -20.12 -15.66
CA VAL A 324 -17.75 -19.17 -14.58
C VAL A 324 -18.48 -17.85 -14.86
N GLY A 325 -19.69 -17.73 -14.30
CA GLY A 325 -20.52 -16.52 -14.42
C GLY A 325 -21.29 -16.23 -13.13
N GLN A 326 -21.29 -14.95 -12.76
CA GLN A 326 -22.09 -14.35 -11.67
C GLN A 326 -21.68 -14.66 -10.21
N ALA A 327 -20.70 -13.90 -9.73
CA ALA A 327 -20.72 -13.46 -8.34
C ALA A 327 -21.47 -12.10 -8.24
N LYS A 328 -22.60 -12.09 -7.54
CA LYS A 328 -23.31 -10.93 -6.96
C LYS A 328 -23.39 -9.63 -7.79
N THR A 329 -24.52 -9.44 -8.47
CA THR A 329 -25.14 -8.10 -8.56
C THR A 329 -26.44 -8.14 -7.78
N ALA A 330 -26.44 -7.59 -6.57
CA ALA A 330 -27.61 -7.46 -5.71
C ALA A 330 -27.69 -6.03 -5.19
N ALA A 331 -28.18 -5.13 -6.04
CA ALA A 331 -28.55 -3.77 -5.69
C ALA A 331 -29.97 -3.54 -6.22
N ASN A 332 -30.96 -3.91 -5.40
CA ASN A 332 -32.37 -3.73 -5.73
C ASN A 332 -32.94 -2.69 -4.76
N ASN A 333 -33.12 -1.45 -5.22
CA ASN A 333 -33.78 -0.41 -4.41
C ASN A 333 -34.33 0.75 -5.25
N VAL A 334 -35.46 0.53 -5.93
CA VAL A 334 -36.55 1.53 -6.02
C VAL A 334 -37.86 0.75 -5.90
N ARG A 335 -38.77 1.23 -5.04
CA ARG A 335 -40.06 0.62 -4.73
C ARG A 335 -41.14 1.69 -4.78
N THR A 336 -41.93 1.70 -5.84
CA THR A 336 -43.23 2.40 -5.88
C THR A 336 -44.21 1.57 -6.71
N ASN A 337 -45.32 1.17 -6.08
CA ASN A 337 -46.50 0.63 -6.77
C ASN A 337 -47.24 1.77 -7.47
N GLU A 338 -47.98 1.48 -8.54
CA GLU A 338 -49.41 1.82 -8.59
C GLU A 338 -50.19 0.97 -9.61
N ASN A 339 -51.46 0.70 -9.31
CA ASN A 339 -52.37 -0.20 -10.04
C ASN A 339 -53.63 0.57 -10.47
N VAL A 340 -53.92 0.69 -11.78
CA VAL A 340 -55.25 1.01 -12.37
C VAL A 340 -55.22 0.41 -13.80
N SER A 341 -55.99 -0.60 -14.23
CA SER A 341 -57.45 -0.86 -14.30
C SER A 341 -58.19 -0.26 -15.52
N LYS A 342 -58.56 -1.16 -16.46
CA LYS A 342 -59.76 -1.20 -17.35
C LYS A 342 -60.02 -0.19 -18.51
N SER A 343 -60.32 -0.81 -19.67
CA SER A 343 -61.40 -0.52 -20.66
C SER A 343 -61.37 0.66 -21.65
N GLY A 344 -61.78 0.34 -22.90
CA GLY A 344 -62.39 1.27 -23.88
C GLY A 344 -61.50 1.68 -25.07
N VAL A 345 -61.88 1.82 -26.35
CA VAL A 345 -62.95 1.34 -27.27
C VAL A 345 -62.98 2.32 -28.48
N ILE A 346 -62.73 1.83 -29.72
CA ILE A 346 -63.09 2.39 -31.06
C ILE A 346 -62.36 3.74 -31.44
N VAL A 347 -61.91 4.07 -32.68
CA VAL A 347 -62.42 4.01 -34.08
C VAL A 347 -61.28 3.73 -35.12
N GLY A 348 -61.56 3.12 -36.29
CA GLY A 348 -60.64 2.97 -37.46
C GLY A 348 -60.84 4.03 -38.58
N PRO A 349 -60.73 3.74 -39.91
CA PRO A 349 -60.29 2.53 -40.63
C PRO A 349 -59.48 2.77 -41.97
N ALA A 350 -59.41 1.75 -42.85
CA ALA A 350 -58.97 1.70 -44.29
C ALA A 350 -57.45 1.64 -44.61
N ALA A 351 -56.91 0.90 -45.59
CA ALA A 351 -57.41 -0.07 -46.62
C ALA A 351 -56.31 -1.18 -46.85
N ALA A 352 -56.55 -2.47 -47.16
CA ALA A 352 -56.98 -3.12 -48.42
C ALA A 352 -56.14 -2.70 -49.67
N THR A 353 -55.52 -3.49 -50.56
CA THR A 353 -55.44 -4.95 -50.99
C THR A 353 -54.06 -5.20 -51.71
N ASN A 354 -53.66 -6.34 -52.34
CA ASN A 354 -53.68 -7.82 -52.11
C ASN A 354 -52.80 -8.54 -53.21
N HIS A 355 -52.46 -9.84 -53.08
CA HIS A 355 -51.76 -10.75 -54.06
C HIS A 355 -50.25 -10.48 -54.36
N GLN A 356 -49.37 -11.43 -54.77
CA GLN A 356 -49.50 -12.87 -55.14
C GLN A 356 -48.18 -13.72 -54.95
N ASP A 357 -48.26 -15.02 -55.26
CA ASP A 357 -47.40 -16.19 -54.91
C ASP A 357 -46.04 -16.45 -55.64
N SER A 358 -45.46 -17.63 -55.33
CA SER A 358 -44.30 -18.41 -55.90
C SER A 358 -42.92 -18.26 -55.20
N VAL A 359 -42.18 -19.27 -54.70
CA VAL A 359 -42.01 -20.77 -54.81
C VAL A 359 -40.82 -21.23 -55.70
N VAL A 360 -40.20 -22.37 -55.36
CA VAL A 360 -39.00 -23.08 -55.95
C VAL A 360 -37.63 -22.56 -55.41
N GLU A 361 -36.72 -23.28 -54.73
CA GLU A 361 -36.42 -24.71 -54.37
C GLU A 361 -35.36 -25.47 -55.23
N PHE A 362 -34.42 -26.19 -54.57
CA PHE A 362 -33.39 -27.16 -55.09
C PHE A 362 -32.28 -26.60 -56.05
N ASP A 363 -31.04 -27.15 -56.18
CA ASP A 363 -30.27 -28.18 -55.43
C ASP A 363 -28.72 -27.97 -55.53
N ARG A 364 -28.00 -28.95 -54.98
CA ARG A 364 -26.59 -29.16 -54.62
C ARG A 364 -25.75 -29.85 -55.73
N LYS A 365 -24.42 -30.00 -55.47
CA LYS A 365 -23.41 -30.85 -56.16
C LYS A 365 -22.89 -30.33 -57.53
N SER A 366 -21.67 -30.63 -58.00
CA SER A 366 -20.45 -31.24 -57.42
C SER A 366 -19.27 -31.12 -58.42
N SER A 367 -18.02 -31.40 -57.97
CA SER A 367 -16.86 -31.78 -58.81
C SER A 367 -16.23 -30.61 -59.62
N THR A 368 -14.95 -30.59 -60.04
CA THR A 368 -13.80 -31.54 -59.94
C THR A 368 -12.48 -30.74 -60.13
N GLU A 369 -11.33 -31.37 -59.82
CA GLU A 369 -9.98 -31.30 -60.46
C GLU A 369 -9.58 -30.14 -61.43
N SER A 370 -8.32 -29.74 -61.65
CA SER A 370 -6.99 -29.77 -61.00
C SER A 370 -5.93 -29.43 -62.09
N VAL A 371 -4.78 -28.85 -61.71
CA VAL A 371 -3.48 -28.77 -62.46
C VAL A 371 -3.39 -27.98 -63.80
N PHE A 372 -2.54 -26.94 -63.87
CA PHE A 372 -1.25 -26.89 -64.63
C PHE A 372 -0.55 -25.51 -64.63
N ASN A 373 0.79 -25.52 -64.44
CA ASN A 373 1.89 -24.58 -64.84
C ASN A 373 1.68 -23.03 -64.80
N GLU A 374 2.67 -22.13 -64.82
CA GLU A 374 4.16 -22.08 -64.91
C GLU A 374 4.55 -20.71 -64.26
N VAL A 375 5.77 -20.31 -63.86
CA VAL A 375 7.18 -20.66 -64.17
C VAL A 375 8.00 -20.60 -62.87
#